data_AF-A0A1Z7ZD47-F1
#
_entry.id   AF-A0A1Z7ZD47-F1
#
_cell.length_a   1.000
_cell.length_b   1.000
_cell.length_c   1.000
_cell.angle_alpha   90.00
_cell.angle_beta   90.00
_cell.angle_gamma   90.00
#
_symmetry.space_group_name_H-M   'P 1'
#
loop_
_entity.id
_entity.type
_entity.pdbx_description
1 polymer ?
#
loop_
_entity_poly.entity_id
_entity_poly.type
_entity_poly.pdbx_seq_one_letter_code
_entity_poly.pdbx_strand_id
1 'polypeptide(L)'
;MKKAHDKHAAFLERFDSTVAKLNEERIETKEMLGTFSSLLTQHLPNGKQPTNKELKGAIEQLKDVHRMAAILIMSIVPGSVITLPAIYALGKKFGVEILPSAFRKEDK
;
A
#
# COMPACT_ATOMS: atom_id res chain seq x y z
N MET A 1 -15.82 16.37 -31.82
CA MET A 1 -16.15 16.44 -30.38
C MET A 1 -16.66 15.11 -29.82
N LYS A 2 -17.59 14.39 -30.47
CA LYS A 2 -18.12 13.08 -30.02
C LYS A 2 -17.03 12.03 -29.70
N LYS A 3 -16.08 11.81 -30.62
CA LYS A 3 -14.93 10.89 -30.42
C LYS A 3 -14.05 11.17 -29.18
N ALA A 4 -13.95 12.42 -28.73
CA ALA A 4 -13.15 12.77 -27.55
C ALA A 4 -13.94 12.52 -26.25
N HIS A 5 -15.24 12.81 -26.28
CA HIS A 5 -16.17 12.47 -25.21
C HIS A 5 -16.26 10.96 -24.97
N ASP A 6 -16.30 10.16 -26.05
CA ASP A 6 -16.36 8.69 -25.97
C ASP A 6 -15.08 8.08 -25.37
N LYS A 7 -13.90 8.66 -25.66
CA LYS A 7 -12.62 8.24 -25.05
C LYS A 7 -12.55 8.58 -23.57
N HIS A 8 -13.07 9.75 -23.17
CA HIS A 8 -13.11 10.15 -21.77
C HIS A 8 -14.07 9.27 -20.96
N ALA A 9 -15.26 8.99 -21.50
CA ALA A 9 -16.21 8.06 -20.89
C ALA A 9 -15.60 6.65 -20.72
N ALA A 10 -14.98 6.12 -21.77
CA ALA A 10 -14.30 4.83 -21.72
C ALA A 10 -13.12 4.81 -20.73
N PHE A 11 -12.43 5.93 -20.54
CA PHE A 11 -11.38 6.06 -19.52
C PHE A 11 -11.98 6.00 -18.11
N LEU A 12 -13.04 6.77 -17.83
CA LEU A 12 -13.69 6.78 -16.52
C LEU A 12 -14.23 5.40 -16.16
N GLU A 13 -14.88 4.72 -17.10
CA GLU A 13 -15.38 3.35 -16.88
C GLU A 13 -14.25 2.37 -16.51
N ARG A 14 -13.11 2.47 -17.21
CA ARG A 14 -11.92 1.65 -16.90
C ARG A 14 -11.31 2.02 -15.55
N PHE A 15 -11.29 3.30 -15.22
CA PHE A 15 -10.79 3.80 -13.95
C PHE A 15 -11.66 3.28 -12.80
N ASP A 16 -12.98 3.45 -12.88
CA ASP A 16 -13.94 2.97 -11.89
C ASP A 16 -13.83 1.44 -11.72
N SER A 17 -13.72 0.70 -12.83
CA SER A 17 -13.51 -0.75 -12.80
C SER A 17 -12.20 -1.13 -12.11
N THR A 18 -11.11 -0.39 -12.37
CA THR A 18 -9.81 -0.62 -11.75
C THR A 18 -9.84 -0.32 -10.26
N VAL A 19 -10.48 0.78 -9.86
CA VAL A 19 -10.67 1.15 -8.44
C VAL A 19 -11.50 0.08 -7.71
N ALA A 20 -12.56 -0.44 -8.33
CA ALA A 20 -13.37 -1.51 -7.77
C ALA A 20 -12.54 -2.78 -7.52
N LYS A 21 -11.75 -3.22 -8.50
CA LYS A 21 -10.85 -4.38 -8.37
C LYS A 21 -9.77 -4.17 -7.30
N LEU A 22 -9.17 -2.99 -7.22
CA LEU A 22 -8.19 -2.68 -6.17
C LEU A 22 -8.81 -2.73 -4.77
N ASN A 23 -10.09 -2.36 -4.62
CA ASN A 23 -10.77 -2.47 -3.34
C ASN A 23 -11.06 -3.94 -2.96
N GLU A 24 -11.35 -4.80 -3.94
CA GLU A 24 -11.48 -6.25 -3.74
C GLU A 24 -10.16 -6.88 -3.29
N GLU A 25 -9.06 -6.64 -4.00
CA GLU A 25 -7.70 -7.07 -3.64
C GLU A 25 -7.30 -6.62 -2.23
N ARG A 26 -7.71 -5.42 -1.82
CA ARG A 26 -7.50 -4.90 -0.47
C ARG A 26 -8.27 -5.71 0.59
N ILE A 27 -9.50 -6.13 0.29
CA ILE A 27 -10.31 -6.97 1.19
C ILE A 27 -9.65 -8.35 1.32
N GLU A 28 -9.27 -8.98 0.21
CA GLU A 28 -8.57 -10.27 0.20
C GLU A 28 -7.24 -10.18 0.96
N THR A 29 -6.49 -9.09 0.79
CA THR A 29 -5.25 -8.86 1.54
C THR A 29 -5.52 -8.77 3.04
N LYS A 30 -6.61 -8.12 3.46
CA LYS A 30 -6.98 -8.05 4.88
C LYS A 30 -7.33 -9.44 5.44
N GLU A 31 -8.05 -10.25 4.68
CA GLU A 31 -8.39 -11.63 5.05
C GLU A 31 -7.14 -12.51 5.12
N MET A 32 -6.24 -12.40 4.14
CA MET A 32 -4.93 -13.06 4.12
C MET A 32 -4.12 -12.73 5.38
N LEU A 33 -4.12 -11.48 5.82
CA LEU A 33 -3.43 -11.09 7.06
C LEU A 33 -4.06 -11.68 8.31
N GLY A 34 -5.38 -11.79 8.35
CA GLY A 34 -6.09 -12.50 9.42
C GLY A 34 -5.66 -13.97 9.48
N THR A 35 -5.66 -14.64 8.33
CA THR A 35 -5.21 -16.03 8.19
C THR A 35 -3.74 -16.20 8.55
N PHE A 36 -2.87 -15.34 8.04
CA PHE A 36 -1.44 -15.36 8.34
C PHE A 36 -1.17 -15.17 9.84
N SER A 37 -1.85 -14.21 10.48
CA SER A 37 -1.76 -14.01 11.93
C SER A 37 -2.22 -15.25 12.70
N SER A 38 -3.32 -15.89 12.26
CA SER A 38 -3.86 -17.11 12.88
C SER A 38 -2.93 -18.31 12.73
N LEU A 39 -2.26 -18.46 11.57
CA LEU A 39 -1.31 -19.55 11.36
C LEU A 39 0.01 -19.31 12.10
N LEU A 40 0.50 -18.06 12.14
CA LEU A 40 1.69 -17.72 12.92
C LEU A 40 1.49 -18.02 14.41
N THR A 41 0.29 -17.81 14.96
CA THR A 41 0.03 -18.12 16.37
C THR A 41 0.08 -19.62 16.68
N GLN A 42 -0.12 -20.48 15.68
CA GLN A 42 -0.09 -21.94 15.81
C GLN A 42 1.30 -22.54 15.60
N HIS A 43 2.14 -21.91 14.77
CA HIS A 43 3.42 -22.47 14.32
C HIS A 43 4.67 -21.84 14.95
N LEU A 44 4.52 -20.95 15.92
CA LEU A 44 5.66 -20.43 16.67
C LEU A 44 6.34 -21.54 17.50
N PRO A 45 7.68 -21.48 17.66
CA PRO A 45 8.42 -22.46 18.45
C PRO A 45 7.80 -22.63 19.84
N ASN A 46 7.64 -23.89 20.26
CA ASN A 46 7.05 -24.26 21.54
C ASN A 46 5.55 -23.89 21.72
N GLY A 47 4.82 -23.62 20.62
CA GLY A 47 3.40 -23.29 20.67
C GLY A 47 3.11 -21.92 21.32
N LYS A 48 4.12 -21.05 21.40
CA LYS A 48 4.00 -19.70 21.98
C LYS A 48 3.06 -18.85 21.12
N GLN A 49 2.13 -18.13 21.74
CA GLN A 49 1.37 -17.09 21.02
C GLN A 49 2.22 -15.82 20.80
N PRO A 50 2.09 -15.14 19.65
CA PRO A 50 2.83 -13.91 19.37
C PRO A 50 2.40 -12.83 20.35
N THR A 51 3.39 -12.11 20.84
CA THR A 51 3.17 -10.91 21.64
C THR A 51 2.60 -9.79 20.77
N ASN A 52 1.87 -8.86 21.40
CA ASN A 52 1.37 -7.66 20.71
C ASN A 52 2.48 -6.87 19.99
N LYS A 53 3.72 -6.93 20.51
CA LYS A 53 4.89 -6.29 19.90
C LYS A 53 5.31 -6.99 18.61
N GLU A 54 5.38 -8.32 18.61
CA GLU A 54 5.69 -9.12 17.42
C GLU A 54 4.63 -8.92 16.33
N LEU A 55 3.34 -8.95 16.70
CA LEU A 55 2.24 -8.72 15.76
C LEU A 55 2.28 -7.31 15.16
N LYS A 56 2.49 -6.28 15.99
CA LYS A 56 2.64 -4.90 15.51
C LYS A 56 3.83 -4.75 14.57
N GLY A 57 4.95 -5.42 14.86
CA GLY A 57 6.14 -5.44 14.02
C GLY A 57 5.87 -6.08 12.66
N ALA A 58 5.21 -7.23 12.62
CA ALA A 58 4.85 -7.92 11.39
C ALA A 58 3.91 -7.08 10.51
N ILE A 59 2.92 -6.42 11.11
CA ILE A 59 2.02 -5.50 10.40
C ILE A 59 2.79 -4.32 9.78
N GLU A 60 3.75 -3.75 10.51
CA GLU A 60 4.57 -2.64 9.99
C GLU A 60 5.47 -3.09 8.85
N GLN A 61 6.07 -4.29 8.94
CA GLN A 61 6.85 -4.87 7.85
C GLN A 61 6.01 -5.07 6.58
N LEU A 62 4.78 -5.57 6.72
CA LEU A 62 3.89 -5.69 5.58
C LEU A 62 3.54 -4.32 4.96
N LYS A 63 3.28 -3.30 5.79
CA LYS A 63 3.04 -1.94 5.28
C LYS A 63 4.24 -1.42 4.51
N ASP A 64 5.46 -1.69 4.97
CA ASP A 64 6.67 -1.28 4.28
C ASP A 64 6.87 -1.97 2.92
N VAL A 65 6.50 -3.25 2.79
CA VAL A 65 6.48 -3.95 1.49
C VAL A 65 5.53 -3.25 0.51
N HIS A 66 4.33 -2.86 0.95
CA HIS A 66 3.38 -2.14 0.10
C HIS A 66 3.85 -0.72 -0.26
N ARG A 67 4.40 0.02 0.72
CA ARG A 67 5.01 1.34 0.47
C ARG A 67 6.11 1.26 -0.57
N MET A 68 6.99 0.26 -0.46
CA MET A 68 8.05 0.02 -1.42
C MET A 68 7.51 -0.29 -2.82
N ALA A 69 6.53 -1.19 -2.92
CA ALA A 69 5.90 -1.54 -4.19
C ALA A 69 5.27 -0.31 -4.88
N ALA A 70 4.55 0.52 -4.12
CA ALA A 70 3.95 1.75 -4.63
C ALA A 70 5.01 2.73 -5.13
N ILE A 71 6.10 2.94 -4.38
CA ILE A 71 7.20 3.80 -4.80
C ILE A 71 7.87 3.27 -6.07
N LEU A 72 8.10 1.96 -6.18
CA LEU A 72 8.69 1.34 -7.35
C LEU A 72 7.85 1.59 -8.61
N ILE A 73 6.54 1.34 -8.52
CA ILE A 73 5.60 1.62 -9.63
C ILE A 73 5.63 3.10 -10.01
N MET A 74 5.59 4.00 -9.02
CA MET A 74 5.60 5.44 -9.29
C MET A 74 6.96 5.96 -9.79
N SER A 75 8.05 5.26 -9.52
CA SER A 75 9.41 5.67 -9.94
C SER A 75 9.64 5.56 -11.44
N ILE A 76 8.99 4.61 -12.11
CA ILE A 76 9.14 4.36 -13.55
C ILE A 76 8.22 5.22 -14.43
N VAL A 77 7.28 5.97 -13.82
CA VAL A 77 6.37 6.86 -14.54
C VAL A 77 7.13 8.09 -15.07
N PRO A 78 6.94 8.51 -16.34
CA PRO A 78 7.52 9.77 -16.83
C PRO A 78 7.15 10.95 -15.92
N GLY A 79 8.14 11.73 -15.50
CA GLY A 79 7.95 12.83 -14.55
C GLY A 79 7.97 12.42 -13.07
N SER A 80 8.32 11.17 -12.75
CA SER A 80 8.43 10.66 -11.36
C SER A 80 9.31 11.51 -10.46
N VAL A 81 10.36 12.15 -11.00
CA VAL A 81 11.24 13.09 -10.29
C VAL A 81 10.46 14.23 -9.63
N ILE A 82 9.36 14.68 -10.23
CA ILE A 82 8.47 15.72 -9.68
C ILE A 82 7.31 15.07 -8.91
N THR A 83 6.71 14.03 -9.48
CA THR A 83 5.51 13.38 -8.94
C THR A 83 5.76 12.71 -7.59
N LEU A 84 6.90 12.04 -7.39
CA LEU A 84 7.24 11.37 -6.12
C LEU A 84 7.35 12.37 -4.96
N PRO A 85 8.14 13.47 -5.05
CA PRO A 85 8.15 14.51 -4.03
C PRO A 85 6.78 15.13 -3.76
N ALA A 86 5.97 15.34 -4.80
CA ALA A 86 4.62 15.90 -4.64
C ALA A 86 3.71 14.96 -3.84
N ILE A 87 3.69 13.66 -4.17
CA ILE A 87 2.93 12.65 -3.42
C ILE A 87 3.42 12.55 -1.98
N TYR A 88 4.74 12.57 -1.75
CA TYR A 88 5.31 12.57 -0.41
C TYR A 88 4.85 13.78 0.41
N ALA A 89 4.93 14.99 -0.15
CA ALA A 89 4.49 16.21 0.51
C ALA A 89 2.99 16.21 0.83
N LEU A 90 2.16 15.71 -0.11
CA LEU A 90 0.72 15.55 0.11
C LEU A 90 0.44 14.53 1.21
N GLY A 91 1.08 13.37 1.18
CA GLY A 91 0.95 12.34 2.22
C GLY A 91 1.26 12.91 3.59
N LYS A 92 2.41 13.59 3.75
CA LYS A 92 2.81 14.25 5.00
C LYS A 92 1.77 15.27 5.48
N LYS A 93 1.20 16.06 4.58
CA LYS A 93 0.16 17.05 4.91
C LYS A 93 -1.12 16.41 5.47
N PHE A 94 -1.49 15.23 5.00
CA PHE A 94 -2.68 14.50 5.44
C PHE A 94 -2.38 13.42 6.51
N GLY A 95 -1.16 13.38 7.06
CA GLY A 95 -0.76 12.40 8.07
C GLY A 95 -0.61 10.98 7.54
N VAL A 96 -0.41 10.81 6.23
CA VAL A 96 -0.18 9.52 5.58
C VAL A 96 1.33 9.34 5.37
N GLU A 97 1.87 8.27 5.94
CA GLU A 97 3.27 7.91 5.78
C GLU A 97 3.51 7.09 4.50
N ILE A 98 4.14 7.73 3.52
CA ILE A 98 4.43 7.18 2.19
C ILE A 98 5.78 6.46 2.16
N LEU A 99 6.76 6.90 2.94
CA LEU A 99 8.10 6.32 2.90
C LEU A 99 8.18 5.04 3.75
N PRO A 100 8.82 3.96 3.25
CA PRO A 100 9.11 2.78 4.05
C PRO A 100 9.99 3.16 5.24
N SER A 101 9.89 2.40 6.33
CA SER A 101 10.58 2.73 7.58
C SER A 101 12.08 3.00 7.44
N ALA A 102 12.77 2.24 6.60
CA ALA A 102 14.20 2.42 6.33
C ALA A 102 14.59 3.76 5.68
N PHE A 103 13.64 4.47 5.04
CA PHE A 103 13.88 5.74 4.34
C PHE A 103 13.43 6.96 5.15
N ARG A 104 12.79 6.74 6.29
CA ARG A 104 12.42 7.83 7.20
C ARG A 104 13.68 8.28 7.92
N LYS A 105 13.90 9.59 7.99
CA LYS A 105 14.91 10.12 8.92
C LYS A 105 14.42 9.82 10.32
N GLU A 106 15.30 9.34 11.20
CA GLU A 106 15.05 9.45 12.63
C GLU A 106 14.96 10.94 12.92
N ASP A 107 13.78 11.42 13.30
CA ASP A 107 13.63 12.76 13.84
C ASP A 107 14.50 12.83 15.10
N LYS A 108 15.68 13.45 14.96
CA LYS A 108 16.52 13.90 16.08
C LYS A 108 16.16 15.32 16.44
#